data_AF-A0A7X6WZG0-F1
#
_entry.id   AF-A0A7X6WZG0-F1
#
_cell.length_a   1.000
_cell.length_b   1.000
_cell.length_c   1.000
_cell.angle_alpha   90.00
_cell.angle_beta   90.00
_cell.angle_gamma   90.00
#
_symmetry.space_group_name_H-M   'P 1'
#
loop_
_entity.id
_entity.type
_entity.pdbx_description
1 polymer ?
#
loop_
_entity_poly.entity_id
_entity_poly.type
_entity_poly.pdbx_seq_one_letter_code
_entity_poly.pdbx_strand_id
1 'polypeptide(L)' 'MKLNTSLVFLSAALFACAPASAFELKHSEGTLSLDSAPKKVVSFDVGVLDSLAALDVPVAGVARSMYEGDLARYQNTREA' A
#
# COMPACT_ATOMS: atom_id res chain seq x y z
N MET A 1 -38.49 21.28 -1.22
CA MET A 1 -37.09 21.39 -0.72
C MET A 1 -36.17 20.99 -1.87
N LYS A 2 -35.44 21.93 -2.48
CA LYS A 2 -34.55 21.66 -3.61
C LYS A 2 -33.18 21.25 -3.05
N LEU A 3 -32.78 20.00 -3.25
CA LEU A 3 -31.51 19.48 -2.75
C LEU A 3 -30.37 20.06 -3.62
N ASN A 4 -29.42 20.77 -3.02
CA ASN A 4 -28.30 21.37 -3.72
C ASN A 4 -27.33 20.27 -4.21
N THR A 5 -27.23 20.11 -5.53
CA THR A 5 -26.44 19.07 -6.20
C THR A 5 -24.96 19.14 -5.86
N SER A 6 -24.42 20.34 -5.57
CA SER A 6 -23.03 20.53 -5.14
C SER A 6 -22.72 19.89 -3.78
N LEU A 7 -23.71 19.73 -2.90
CA LEU A 7 -23.53 19.11 -1.58
C LEU A 7 -23.43 17.58 -1.68
N VAL A 8 -24.00 16.98 -2.73
CA VAL A 8 -23.95 15.52 -2.96
C VAL A 8 -22.55 15.08 -3.40
N PHE A 9 -21.85 15.88 -4.20
CA PHE A 9 -20.49 15.54 -4.65
C PHE A 9 -19.44 15.63 -3.53
N LEU A 10 -19.61 16.53 -2.55
CA LEU A 10 -18.68 16.64 -1.42
C LEU A 10 -18.77 15.43 -0.48
N SER A 11 -19.96 14.87 -0.26
CA SER A 11 -20.15 13.71 0.62
C SER A 11 -19.57 12.39 0.07
N ALA A 12 -19.42 12.26 -1.26
CA ALA A 12 -18.85 11.05 -1.86
C ALA A 12 -17.32 10.94 -1.68
N ALA A 13 -16.61 12.06 -1.60
CA ALA A 13 -15.16 12.08 -1.43
C ALA A 13 -14.71 11.70 -0.01
N LEU A 14 -15.57 11.87 1.00
CA LEU A 14 -15.24 11.57 2.40
C LEU A 14 -15.23 10.07 2.75
N PHE A 15 -15.83 9.21 1.93
CA PHE A 15 -15.83 7.76 2.17
C PHE A 15 -14.53 7.05 1.75
N ALA A 16 -13.67 7.70 0.96
CA ALA A 16 -12.46 7.07 0.43
C ALA A 16 -11.25 7.07 1.39
N CYS A 17 -11.38 7.70 2.57
CA CYS A 17 -10.26 7.95 3.49
C CYS A 17 -10.52 7.42 4.91
N ALA A 18 -11.24 6.32 5.05
CA ALA A 18 -11.35 5.65 6.33
C ALA A 18 -10.00 5.00 6.69
N PRO A 19 -9.43 5.25 7.89
CA PRO A 19 -8.22 4.56 8.31
C PRO A 19 -8.50 3.06 8.36
N ALA A 20 -7.59 2.25 7.81
CA ALA A 20 -7.70 0.80 7.92
C ALA A 20 -7.69 0.41 9.40
N SER A 21 -8.80 -0.17 9.86
CA SER A 21 -8.98 -0.70 11.21
C SER A 21 -8.05 -1.88 11.48
N ALA A 22 -7.92 -2.26 12.75
CA ALA A 22 -7.22 -3.47 13.13
C ALA A 22 -7.76 -4.70 12.38
N PHE A 23 -6.87 -5.55 11.89
CA PHE A 23 -7.21 -6.73 11.10
C PHE A 23 -6.23 -7.88 11.33
N GLU A 24 -6.67 -9.09 11.00
CA GLU A 24 -5.84 -10.29 11.01
C GLU A 24 -5.57 -10.76 9.58
N LEU A 25 -4.33 -11.14 9.31
CA LEU A 25 -3.86 -11.66 8.04
C LEU A 25 -3.36 -13.09 8.23
N LYS A 26 -4.03 -14.05 7.62
CA LYS A 26 -3.58 -15.45 7.59
C LYS A 26 -2.64 -15.68 6.41
N HIS A 27 -1.48 -16.26 6.66
CA HIS A 27 -0.45 -16.60 5.67
C HIS A 27 0.18 -17.97 5.99
N SER A 28 1.16 -18.41 5.20
CA SER A 28 1.79 -19.73 5.34
C SER A 28 2.44 -19.96 6.72
N GLU A 29 3.10 -18.93 7.26
CA GLU A 29 3.78 -18.98 8.57
C GLU A 29 2.84 -18.79 9.78
N GLY A 30 1.53 -18.62 9.57
CA GLY A 30 0.56 -18.42 10.66
C GLY A 30 -0.38 -17.23 10.44
N THR A 31 -0.75 -16.58 11.54
CA THR A 31 -1.65 -15.41 11.52
C THR A 31 -0.93 -14.20 12.10
N LEU A 32 -0.97 -13.08 11.38
CA LEU A 32 -0.45 -11.79 11.80
C LEU A 32 -1.61 -10.86 12.15
N SER A 33 -1.57 -10.25 13.35
CA SER A 33 -2.53 -9.22 13.75
C SER A 33 -1.88 -7.84 13.61
N LEU A 34 -2.57 -6.91 12.96
CA LEU A 34 -2.10 -5.55 12.73
C LEU A 34 -3.17 -4.57 13.21
N ASP A 35 -2.78 -3.58 14.02
CA ASP A 35 -3.71 -2.56 14.54
C ASP A 35 -4.21 -1.59 13.46
N SER A 36 -3.49 -1.50 12.34
CA SER A 36 -3.82 -0.64 11.19
C SER A 36 -2.99 -1.02 9.96
N ALA A 37 -3.26 -0.39 8.81
CA ALA A 37 -2.43 -0.55 7.62
C ALA A 37 -0.94 -0.21 7.90
N PRO A 38 0.00 -1.04 7.43
CA PRO A 38 1.42 -0.84 7.70
C PRO A 38 1.94 0.43 7.03
N LYS A 39 2.65 1.25 7.81
CA LYS A 39 3.27 2.51 7.32
C LYS A 39 4.65 2.31 6.70
N LYS A 40 5.26 1.14 6.94
CA LYS A 40 6.58 0.77 6.44
C LYS A 40 6.49 -0.66 5.95
N VAL A 41 6.67 -0.84 4.66
CA VAL A 41 6.63 -2.14 4.00
C VAL A 41 8.02 -2.45 3.46
N VAL A 42 8.49 -3.66 3.72
CA VAL A 42 9.74 -4.19 3.17
C VAL A 42 9.38 -5.43 2.37
N SER A 43 9.94 -5.57 1.17
CA SER A 43 9.81 -6.79 0.38
C SER A 43 11.16 -7.31 -0.08
N PHE A 44 11.39 -8.59 0.17
CA PHE A 44 12.49 -9.36 -0.42
C PHE A 44 12.05 -10.15 -1.66
N ASP A 45 10.74 -10.25 -1.89
CA ASP A 45 10.16 -10.93 -3.04
C ASP A 45 9.93 -9.94 -4.18
N VAL A 46 10.49 -10.23 -5.36
CA VAL A 46 10.44 -9.36 -6.53
C VAL A 46 9.04 -9.33 -7.15
N GLY A 47 8.29 -10.43 -7.12
CA GLY A 47 6.91 -10.47 -7.62
C GLY A 47 5.97 -9.66 -6.73
N VAL A 48 6.18 -9.70 -5.42
CA VAL A 48 5.47 -8.81 -4.48
C VAL A 48 5.87 -7.36 -4.72
N LEU A 49 7.15 -7.07 -4.94
CA LEU A 49 7.63 -5.72 -5.22
C LEU A 49 7.00 -5.14 -6.50
N ASP A 50 6.85 -5.94 -7.56
CA ASP A 50 6.15 -5.57 -8.79
C ASP A 50 4.67 -5.25 -8.55
N SER A 51 3.98 -6.08 -7.78
CA SER A 51 2.59 -5.83 -7.40
C SER A 51 2.43 -4.54 -6.60
N LEU A 52 3.31 -4.31 -5.63
CA LEU A 52 3.35 -3.06 -4.86
C LEU A 52 3.65 -1.87 -5.77
N ALA A 53 4.50 -2.06 -6.79
CA ALA A 53 4.84 -1.01 -7.73
C ALA A 53 3.65 -0.61 -8.61
N ALA A 54 2.95 -1.59 -9.16
CA ALA A 54 1.76 -1.41 -9.97
C ALA A 54 0.59 -0.75 -9.20
N LEU A 55 0.49 -1.03 -7.90
CA LEU A 55 -0.52 -0.43 -7.01
C LEU A 55 -0.08 0.92 -6.41
N ASP A 56 1.10 1.41 -6.78
CA ASP A 56 1.72 2.63 -6.25
C ASP A 56 1.82 2.66 -4.71
N VAL A 57 2.09 1.49 -4.11
CA VAL A 57 2.28 1.37 -2.66
C VAL A 57 3.74 1.70 -2.31
N PRO A 58 3.99 2.65 -1.40
CA PRO A 58 5.34 3.00 -1.00
C PRO A 58 6.01 1.88 -0.18
N VAL A 59 7.26 1.59 -0.51
CA VAL A 59 8.11 0.64 0.23
C VAL A 59 9.22 1.37 0.96
N ALA A 60 9.48 0.94 2.19
CA ALA A 60 10.53 1.49 3.05
C ALA A 60 11.89 0.85 2.77
N GLY A 61 11.91 -0.37 2.23
CA GLY A 61 13.13 -1.08 1.88
C GLY A 61 12.90 -2.27 0.96
N VAL A 62 13.95 -2.63 0.23
CA VAL A 62 13.98 -3.74 -0.73
C VAL A 62 15.27 -4.53 -0.57
N ALA A 63 15.31 -5.75 -1.09
CA ALA A 63 16.55 -6.50 -1.22
C ALA A 63 17.53 -5.76 -2.16
N ARG A 64 18.83 -5.79 -1.87
CA ARG A 64 19.82 -5.23 -2.80
C ARG A 64 19.86 -6.06 -4.08
N SER A 65 19.60 -5.44 -5.22
CA SER A 65 19.62 -6.11 -6.52
C SER A 65 19.96 -5.14 -7.66
N MET A 66 20.05 -5.66 -8.88
CA MET A 66 20.00 -4.86 -10.11
C MET A 66 18.56 -4.89 -10.62
N TYR A 67 17.85 -3.78 -10.44
CA TYR A 67 16.48 -3.64 -10.90
C TYR A 67 16.45 -2.98 -12.28
N GLU A 68 15.60 -3.51 -13.16
CA GLU A 68 15.42 -3.02 -14.53
C GLU A 68 13.94 -2.73 -14.80
N GLY A 69 13.65 -2.08 -15.93
CA GLY A 69 12.28 -1.73 -16.33
C GLY A 69 11.56 -0.90 -15.27
N ASP A 70 10.32 -1.26 -14.97
CA ASP A 70 9.47 -0.53 -14.03
C ASP A 70 9.97 -0.60 -12.57
N LEU A 71 10.79 -1.61 -12.25
CA LEU A 71 11.39 -1.76 -10.92
C LEU A 71 12.67 -0.94 -10.74
N ALA A 72 13.25 -0.37 -11.80
CA ALA A 72 14.48 0.44 -11.73
C ALA A 72 14.37 1.61 -10.73
N ARG A 73 13.13 2.05 -10.43
CA ARG A 73 12.83 3.05 -9.38
C ARG A 73 13.33 2.66 -7.99
N TYR A 74 13.59 1.37 -7.74
CA TYR A 74 14.06 0.85 -6.46
C TYR A 74 15.59 0.68 -6.37
N GLN A 75 16.35 1.04 -7.42
CA GLN A 75 17.81 0.85 -7.46
C GLN A 75 18.58 1.54 -6.32
N ASN A 76 18.03 2.65 -5.81
CA ASN A 76 18.62 3.42 -4.70
C ASN A 76 17.75 3.40 -3.44
N THR A 77 16.74 2.53 -3.40
CA THR A 77 15.95 2.35 -2.18
C THR A 77 16.82 1.72 -1.11
N ARG A 78 16.60 2.12 0.15
CA ARG A 78 17.39 1.62 1.27
C ARG A 78 17.27 0.11 1.36
N GLU A 79 18.40 -0.55 1.61
CA GLU A 79 18.40 -1.97 1.95
C GLU A 79 17.64 -2.17 3.27
N ALA A 80 16.88 -3.25 3.33
CA ALA A 80 16.11 -3.64 4.51
C ALA A 80 16.84 -4.65 5.39
#